data_AF-A0A2V9JXT9-F1
#
_entry.id   AF-A0A2V9JXT9-F1
#
_cell.length_a   1.000
_cell.length_b   1.000
_cell.length_c   1.000
_cell.angle_alpha   90.00
_cell.angle_beta   90.00
_cell.angle_gamma   90.00
#
_symmetry.space_group_name_H-M   'P 1'
#
loop_
_entity.id
_entity.type
_entity.pdbx_description
1 polymer ?
#
loop_
_entity_poly.entity_id
_entity_poly.type
_entity_poly.pdbx_seq_one_letter_code
_entity_poly.pdbx_strand_id
1 'polypeptide(L)'
;MKRFLSPALKVTISLALLALVLRSVDAGRLRHDLARIELGRLALLLAVCWSGQLLCAQRWRLFAASLGMTGSYRSFVEMYFVGMLFNVGLPSLVGGDIVKAFVLSR
;
A
#
# COMPACT_ATOMS: atom_id res chain seq x y z
N MET A 1 -27.25 -4.44 17.01
CA MET A 1 -27.04 -3.07 16.47
C MET A 1 -25.55 -2.77 16.53
N LYS A 2 -24.81 -2.99 15.42
CA LYS A 2 -23.34 -2.89 15.41
C LYS A 2 -22.97 -1.42 15.49
N ARG A 3 -22.53 -1.00 16.69
CA ARG A 3 -22.03 0.33 17.01
C ARG A 3 -20.81 0.59 16.15
N PHE A 4 -21.02 1.15 14.96
CA PHE A 4 -19.94 1.75 14.16
C PHE A 4 -19.23 2.73 15.10
N LEU A 5 -18.02 2.39 15.57
CA LEU A 5 -17.13 3.40 16.15
C LEU A 5 -17.14 4.54 15.15
N SER A 6 -17.63 5.72 15.57
CA SER A 6 -17.89 6.79 14.62
C SER A 6 -16.60 7.07 13.86
N PRO A 7 -16.66 7.24 12.53
CA PRO A 7 -15.48 7.53 11.72
C PRO A 7 -14.68 8.72 12.29
N ALA A 8 -15.39 9.68 12.92
CA ALA A 8 -14.79 10.77 13.67
C ALA A 8 -13.85 10.29 14.80
N LEU A 9 -14.27 9.33 15.63
CA LEU A 9 -13.43 8.81 16.71
C LEU A 9 -12.14 8.14 16.18
N LYS A 10 -12.24 7.38 15.08
CA LYS A 10 -11.06 6.78 14.44
C LYS A 10 -10.11 7.86 13.93
N VAL A 11 -10.63 8.88 13.25
CA VAL A 11 -9.82 10.01 12.74
C VAL A 11 -9.15 10.75 13.90
N THR A 12 -9.88 11.05 14.98
CA THR A 12 -9.32 11.73 16.16
C THR A 12 -8.21 10.92 16.81
N ILE A 13 -8.41 9.61 16.99
CA ILE A 13 -7.37 8.74 17.56
C ILE A 13 -6.15 8.66 16.63
N SER A 14 -6.36 8.49 15.32
CA SER A 14 -5.28 8.47 14.33
C SER A 14 -4.48 9.77 14.32
N LEU A 15 -5.15 10.93 14.35
CA LEU A 15 -4.48 12.24 14.42
C LEU A 15 -3.75 12.44 15.74
N ALA A 16 -4.33 12.03 16.87
CA ALA A 16 -3.68 12.12 18.18
C ALA A 16 -2.40 11.26 18.23
N LEU A 17 -2.45 10.03 17.71
CA LEU A 17 -1.28 9.17 17.59
C LEU A 17 -0.22 9.78 16.66
N LEU A 18 -0.63 10.31 15.51
CA LEU A 18 0.29 10.98 14.58
C LEU A 18 0.97 12.18 15.25
N ALA A 19 0.22 12.99 15.99
CA ALA A 19 0.75 14.14 16.72
C ALA A 19 1.73 13.72 17.84
N LEU A 20 1.44 12.62 18.55
CA LEU A 20 2.37 12.06 19.54
C LEU A 20 3.68 11.59 18.90
N VAL A 21 3.59 10.87 17.78
CA VAL A 21 4.77 10.44 17.02
C VAL A 21 5.57 11.64 16.55
N LEU A 22 4.92 12.63 15.93
CA LEU A 22 5.60 13.84 15.43
C LEU A 22 6.25 14.64 16.56
N ARG A 23 5.65 14.69 17.75
CA ARG A 23 6.27 15.31 18.93
C ARG A 23 7.49 14.56 19.45
N SER A 24 7.54 13.23 19.27
CA SER A 24 8.69 12.41 19.67
C SER A 24 9.84 12.44 18.68
N VAL A 25 9.62 12.94 17.46
CA VAL A 25 10.62 13.02 16.40
C VAL A 25 11.37 14.36 16.50
N ASP A 26 12.67 14.28 16.77
CA ASP A 26 13.56 15.43 16.67
C ASP A 26 13.83 15.75 15.19
N ALA A 27 13.25 16.85 14.70
CA ALA A 27 13.41 17.30 13.31
C ALA A 27 14.88 17.57 12.94
N GLY A 28 15.72 17.96 13.90
CA GLY A 28 17.16 18.17 13.70
C GLY A 28 17.89 16.86 13.44
N ARG A 29 17.61 15.83 14.24
CA ARG A 29 18.12 14.46 14.00
C ARG A 29 17.61 13.89 12.68
N LEU A 30 16.32 14.05 12.39
CA LEU A 30 15.73 13.58 11.13
C LEU A 30 16.45 14.17 9.91
N ARG A 31 16.71 15.48 9.91
CA ARG A 31 17.44 16.14 8.81
C ARG A 31 18.86 15.62 8.67
N HIS A 32 19.54 15.40 9.79
CA HIS A 32 20.91 14.88 9.81
C HIS A 32 20.98 13.45 9.28
N ASP A 33 20.03 12.60 9.67
CA ASP A 33 19.94 11.22 9.19
C ASP A 33 19.59 11.17 7.70
N LEU A 34 18.64 12.00 7.23
CA LEU A 34 18.30 12.14 5.81
C LEU A 34 19.50 12.58 4.96
N ALA A 35 20.32 13.51 5.47
CA ALA A 35 21.52 13.99 4.77
C ALA A 35 22.63 12.93 4.66
N ARG A 36 22.58 11.88 5.49
CA ARG A 36 23.55 10.78 5.51
C ARG A 36 23.07 9.51 4.82
N ILE A 37 21.91 9.55 4.16
CA ILE A 37 21.41 8.41 3.41
C ILE A 37 22.38 8.09 2.28
N GLU A 38 22.98 6.89 2.33
CA GLU A 38 23.71 6.35 1.18
C GLU A 38 22.72 6.01 0.06
N LEU A 39 22.89 6.65 -1.10
CA LEU A 39 22.09 6.37 -2.30
C LEU A 39 22.10 4.87 -2.66
N GLY A 40 23.21 4.17 -2.47
CA GLY A 40 23.32 2.73 -2.75
C GLY A 40 22.37 1.90 -1.88
N ARG A 41 22.29 2.21 -0.57
CA ARG A 41 21.37 1.53 0.35
C ARG A 41 19.92 1.89 0.06
N LEU A 42 19.65 3.15 -0.27
CA LEU A 42 18.31 3.57 -0.68
C LEU A 42 17.86 2.86 -1.95
N ALA A 43 18.73 2.75 -2.96
CA ALA A 43 18.45 2.03 -4.20
C ALA A 43 18.19 0.55 -3.94
N LEU A 44 18.98 -0.09 -3.07
CA LEU A 44 18.74 -1.48 -2.67
C LEU A 44 17.39 -1.66 -1.98
N LEU A 45 17.05 -0.79 -1.02
CA LEU A 45 15.74 -0.80 -0.35
C LEU A 45 14.61 -0.65 -1.35
N LEU A 46 14.72 0.29 -2.29
CA LEU A 46 13.73 0.49 -3.33
C LEU A 46 13.60 -0.75 -4.23
N ALA A 47 14.72 -1.35 -4.64
CA ALA A 47 14.71 -2.56 -5.45
C ALA A 47 14.03 -3.74 -4.72
N VAL A 48 14.32 -3.93 -3.43
CA VAL A 48 13.67 -4.94 -2.60
C VAL A 48 12.17 -4.67 -2.50
N CYS A 49 11.76 -3.43 -2.21
CA CYS A 49 10.34 -3.06 -2.15
C CYS A 49 9.63 -3.31 -3.48
N TRP A 50 10.22 -2.88 -4.59
CA TRP A 50 9.64 -3.07 -5.93
C TRP A 50 9.55 -4.55 -6.31
N SER A 51 10.57 -5.36 -6.03
CA SER A 51 10.52 -6.80 -6.27
C SER A 51 9.39 -7.46 -5.45
N GLY A 52 9.18 -7.03 -4.20
CA GLY A 52 8.05 -7.48 -3.38
C GLY A 52 6.68 -7.18 -4.01
N GLN A 53 6.52 -5.99 -4.61
CA GLN A 53 5.28 -5.65 -5.32
C GLN A 53 5.07 -6.51 -6.58
N LEU A 54 6.13 -6.76 -7.34
CA LEU A 54 6.09 -7.64 -8.51
C LEU A 54 5.74 -9.09 -8.13
N LEU A 55 6.31 -9.60 -7.04
CA LEU A 55 5.95 -10.92 -6.49
C LEU A 55 4.48 -10.97 -6.06
N CYS A 56 3.96 -9.90 -5.47
CA CYS A 56 2.55 -9.83 -5.12
C CYS A 56 1.63 -9.80 -6.35
N ALA A 57 2.04 -9.14 -7.44
CA ALA A 57 1.34 -9.21 -8.71
C ALA A 57 1.36 -10.64 -9.31
N GLN A 58 2.50 -11.34 -9.24
CA GLN A 58 2.58 -12.75 -9.63
C GLN A 58 1.64 -13.63 -8.81
N ARG A 59 1.63 -13.44 -7.49
CA ARG A 59 0.72 -14.15 -6.58
C ARG A 59 -0.74 -13.92 -6.99
N TRP A 60 -1.11 -12.68 -7.34
CA TRP A 60 -2.45 -12.37 -7.82
C TRP A 60 -2.79 -13.06 -9.14
N ARG A 61 -1.84 -13.14 -10.07
CA ARG A 61 -1.98 -13.90 -11.31
C ARG A 61 -2.23 -15.39 -11.05
N LEU A 62 -1.49 -15.99 -10.10
CA LEU A 62 -1.68 -17.41 -9.75
C LEU A 62 -3.08 -17.67 -9.17
N PHE A 63 -3.57 -16.78 -8.31
CA PHE A 63 -4.95 -16.88 -7.81
C PHE A 63 -5.99 -16.75 -8.94
N ALA A 64 -5.83 -15.78 -9.83
CA ALA A 64 -6.75 -15.61 -10.96
C ALA A 64 -6.71 -16.81 -11.93
N ALA A 65 -5.53 -17.38 -12.18
CA ALA A 65 -5.38 -18.58 -13.00
C ALA A 65 -6.14 -19.78 -12.41
N SER A 66 -6.18 -19.91 -11.07
CA SER A 66 -6.98 -20.97 -10.42
C SER A 66 -8.50 -20.81 -10.62
N LEU A 67 -8.96 -19.61 -10.97
CA LEU A 67 -10.36 -19.29 -11.29
C LEU A 67 -10.64 -19.35 -12.80
N GLY A 68 -9.71 -19.86 -13.61
CA GLY A 68 -9.81 -19.91 -15.08
C GLY A 68 -9.52 -18.57 -15.78
N MET A 69 -9.10 -17.54 -15.03
CA MET A 69 -8.85 -16.20 -15.54
C MET A 69 -7.38 -16.10 -15.94
N THR A 70 -7.13 -16.23 -17.24
CA THR A 70 -5.77 -16.17 -17.79
C THR A 70 -5.49 -14.79 -18.38
N GLY A 71 -4.23 -14.35 -18.27
CA GLY A 71 -3.81 -13.05 -18.76
C GLY A 71 -2.30 -12.90 -18.73
N SER A 72 -1.78 -11.91 -19.45
CA SER A 72 -0.36 -11.61 -19.46
C SER A 72 0.09 -11.13 -18.07
N TYR A 73 1.33 -11.44 -17.68
CA TYR A 73 1.86 -10.98 -16.39
C TYR A 73 1.80 -9.45 -16.26
N ARG A 74 2.06 -8.73 -17.35
CA ARG A 74 2.00 -7.27 -17.39
C ARG A 74 0.62 -6.73 -16.98
N SER A 75 -0.47 -7.34 -17.47
CA SER A 75 -1.83 -6.94 -17.10
C SER A 75 -2.08 -7.08 -15.59
N PHE A 76 -1.59 -8.18 -14.99
CA PHE A 76 -1.68 -8.38 -13.54
C PHE A 76 -0.82 -7.39 -12.74
N VAL A 77 0.34 -7.00 -13.25
CA VAL A 77 1.17 -5.95 -12.64
C VAL A 77 0.44 -4.61 -12.67
N GLU A 78 -0.08 -4.20 -13.82
CA GLU A 78 -0.84 -2.95 -13.96
C GLU A 78 -2.05 -2.92 -13.01
N MET A 79 -2.83 -4.00 -12.98
CA MET A 79 -3.98 -4.14 -12.10
C MET A 79 -3.60 -4.15 -10.60
N TYR A 80 -2.45 -4.75 -10.26
CA TYR A 80 -1.93 -4.73 -8.90
C TYR A 80 -1.57 -3.31 -8.44
N PHE A 81 -0.89 -2.53 -9.29
CA PHE A 81 -0.55 -1.14 -8.99
C PHE A 81 -1.79 -0.22 -8.95
N VAL A 82 -2.76 -0.42 -9.85
CA VAL A 82 -4.04 0.31 -9.79
C VAL A 82 -4.76 0.02 -8.48
N GLY A 83 -4.89 -1.26 -8.10
CA GLY A 83 -5.50 -1.59 -6.82
C GLY A 83 -4.73 -1.03 -5.61
N MET A 84 -3.41 -0.99 -5.68
CA MET A 84 -2.60 -0.37 -4.62
C MET A 84 -2.86 1.13 -4.50
N LEU A 85 -3.00 1.86 -5.63
CA LEU A 85 -3.37 3.28 -5.61
C LEU A 85 -4.69 3.50 -4.86
N PHE A 86 -5.70 2.66 -5.12
CA PHE A 86 -6.96 2.73 -4.41
C PHE A 86 -6.85 2.35 -2.93
N ASN A 87 -5.97 1.42 -2.56
CA ASN A 87 -5.72 1.08 -1.15
C ASN A 87 -5.02 2.20 -0.37
N VAL A 88 -4.18 3.00 -1.02
CA VAL A 88 -3.51 4.15 -0.38
C VAL A 88 -4.41 5.40 -0.41
N GLY A 89 -5.15 5.60 -1.49
CA GLY A 89 -5.98 6.78 -1.70
C GLY A 89 -7.33 6.74 -0.99
N LEU A 90 -7.88 5.54 -0.74
CA LEU A 90 -9.15 5.40 -0.03
C LEU A 90 -8.90 5.15 1.47
N PRO A 91 -9.77 5.65 2.36
CA PRO A 91 -9.69 5.41 3.80
C PRO A 91 -9.97 3.94 4.20
N SER A 92 -10.09 3.03 3.23
CA SER A 92 -10.31 1.60 3.42
C SER A 92 -9.27 0.78 2.67
N LEU A 93 -8.68 -0.22 3.34
CA LEU A 93 -7.74 -1.18 2.74
C LEU A 93 -8.37 -2.17 1.75
N VAL A 94 -9.69 -2.10 1.52
CA VAL A 94 -10.45 -3.02 0.65
C VAL A 94 -10.73 -2.38 -0.72
N GLY A 95 -10.49 -1.08 -0.89
CA GLY A 95 -10.83 -0.36 -2.11
C GLY A 95 -10.14 -0.91 -3.36
N GLY A 96 -8.88 -1.30 -3.22
CA GLY A 96 -8.09 -1.92 -4.29
C GLY A 96 -8.58 -3.30 -4.70
N ASP A 97 -9.08 -4.09 -3.75
CA ASP A 97 -9.58 -5.44 -4.03
C ASP A 97 -10.93 -5.39 -4.74
N ILE A 98 -11.78 -4.39 -4.44
CA ILE A 98 -13.03 -4.13 -5.18
C ILE A 98 -12.72 -3.78 -6.63
N VAL A 99 -11.74 -2.90 -6.88
CA VAL A 99 -11.37 -2.50 -8.24
C VAL A 99 -10.78 -3.67 -9.02
N LYS A 100 -9.92 -4.48 -8.40
CA LYS A 100 -9.39 -5.70 -9.03
C LYS A 100 -10.50 -6.66 -9.42
N ALA A 101 -11.44 -6.93 -8.51
CA ALA A 101 -12.59 -7.80 -8.79
C ALA A 101 -13.48 -7.26 -9.91
N PHE A 102 -13.75 -5.95 -9.91
CA PHE A 102 -14.53 -5.29 -10.95
C PHE A 102 -13.86 -5.39 -12.32
N VAL A 103 -12.56 -5.11 -12.41
CA VAL A 103 -11.79 -5.22 -13.66
C VAL A 103 -11.71 -6.67 -14.16
N LEU A 104 -11.63 -7.65 -13.27
CA LEU A 104 -11.67 -9.07 -13.63
C LEU A 104 -13.06 -9.52 -14.12
N SER A 105 -14.13 -8.96 -13.55
CA SER A 105 -15.51 -9.34 -13.86
C SER A 105 -16.02 -8.85 -15.23
N ARG A 106 -15.23 -8.03 -15.92
CA ARG A 106 -15.57 -7.45 -17.22
C ARG A 106 -14.73 -8.08 -18.32
#